data_AF-A0A6V7FIN0-F1
#
_entry.id   AF-A0A6V7FIN0-F1
#
_cell.length_a   1.000
_cell.length_b   1.000
_cell.length_c   1.000
_cell.angle_alpha   90.00
_cell.angle_beta   90.00
_cell.angle_gamma   90.00
#
_symmetry.space_group_name_H-M   'P 1'
#
loop_
_entity.id
_entity.type
_entity.pdbx_description
1 polymer ?
#
loop_
_entity_poly.entity_id
_entity_poly.type
_entity_poly.pdbx_seq_one_letter_code
_entity_poly.pdbx_strand_id
1 'polypeptide(L)'
;MFENVVRLYRAAGRPPVEEGTFSYDGQVSAVAGEIQECLRMDRKFGHFEDGPDENGGEISFTWKLPANEFGRFYADVYDFVDGSELLSLGGVPSNYYLIQEDIFGEAEEPTPELAAALHLGRLIGGLLKLSLNTVSLTASTKKLLFVLPATGEVGPKTFEIDTKITRACLLAPKPDISVLEALFSNEEGRLHINEHKQLFRVALTSVLAKRRTDSPEPVFQYLVYSWSDVVMAYELNAECYVQKFSFEKLRGDVARIELDYATRMAAVLGESSGKMLALPLSIGGLAAVWLAGDVWSASGLCLGMLLVSLLLSGILHNQRLASKRVEAGFNLSISDVQSSSSKHPAALQTAINSAKAGFAQQLAFLRKVHLVIHPLAWLPTLMALGMVILKFGSKSWPSIVLVVFVSVSAVAFFKSPAVKKELTR
;
A
#
# COMPACT_ATOMS: atom_id res chain seq x y z
N MET A 1 -36.85 28.10 8.51
CA MET A 1 -37.32 29.28 7.73
C MET A 1 -38.14 28.83 6.54
N PHE A 2 -37.60 28.08 5.58
CA PHE A 2 -38.41 27.54 4.47
C PHE A 2 -39.58 26.66 4.93
N GLU A 3 -39.41 25.92 6.04
CA GLU A 3 -40.49 25.18 6.71
C GLU A 3 -41.73 26.03 7.01
N ASN A 4 -41.58 27.33 7.33
CA ASN A 4 -42.71 28.21 7.62
C ASN A 4 -43.60 28.40 6.39
N VAL A 5 -43.01 28.43 5.19
CA VAL A 5 -43.75 28.50 3.91
C VAL A 5 -44.54 27.22 3.69
N VAL A 6 -43.94 26.07 3.99
CA VAL A 6 -44.61 24.78 3.88
C VAL A 6 -45.76 24.67 4.88
N ARG A 7 -45.57 25.16 6.11
CA ARG A 7 -46.65 25.24 7.12
C ARG A 7 -47.79 26.14 6.66
N LEU A 8 -47.48 27.32 6.09
CA LEU A 8 -48.49 28.22 5.52
C LEU A 8 -49.26 27.54 4.37
N TYR A 9 -48.55 26.86 3.46
CA TYR A 9 -49.14 26.12 2.35
C TYR A 9 -50.05 24.98 2.83
N ARG A 10 -49.61 24.21 3.83
CA ARG A 10 -50.40 23.14 4.47
C ARG A 10 -51.63 23.70 5.18
N ALA A 11 -51.47 24.80 5.93
CA ALA A 11 -52.55 25.48 6.66
C ALA A 11 -53.61 26.07 5.70
N ALA A 12 -53.19 26.56 4.53
CA ALA A 12 -54.07 27.01 3.46
C ALA A 12 -54.83 25.86 2.76
N GLY A 13 -54.65 24.61 3.19
CA GLY A 13 -55.33 23.44 2.61
C GLY A 13 -54.66 22.86 1.36
N ARG A 14 -53.38 23.18 1.12
CA ARG A 14 -52.60 22.75 -0.06
C ARG A 14 -53.28 23.14 -1.39
N PRO A 15 -53.52 24.44 -1.62
CA PRO A 15 -54.08 24.92 -2.88
C PRO A 15 -53.19 24.56 -4.09
N PRO A 16 -53.74 24.54 -5.32
CA PRO A 16 -52.93 24.32 -6.51
C PRO A 16 -51.86 25.41 -6.64
N VAL A 17 -50.66 25.00 -7.06
CA VAL A 17 -49.55 25.91 -7.34
C VAL A 17 -49.51 26.19 -8.83
N GLU A 18 -49.73 27.45 -9.22
CA GLU A 18 -49.74 27.89 -10.62
C GLU A 18 -48.67 28.98 -10.80
N GLU A 19 -47.81 28.86 -11.81
CA GLU A 19 -46.72 29.83 -12.08
C GLU A 19 -45.84 30.19 -10.86
N GLY A 20 -45.68 29.24 -9.93
CA GLY A 20 -44.90 29.42 -8.71
C GLY A 20 -45.58 30.30 -7.65
N THR A 21 -46.90 30.48 -7.72
CA THR A 21 -47.71 31.10 -6.67
C THR A 21 -48.76 30.12 -6.16
N PHE A 22 -49.27 30.38 -4.97
CA PHE A 22 -50.52 29.79 -4.52
C PHE A 22 -51.37 30.86 -3.84
N SER A 23 -52.69 30.72 -3.96
CA SER A 23 -53.65 31.65 -3.39
C SER A 23 -54.56 30.95 -2.38
N TYR A 24 -54.99 31.70 -1.37
CA TYR A 24 -55.91 31.25 -0.35
C TYR A 24 -56.99 32.31 -0.14
N ASP A 25 -58.22 31.84 -0.01
CA ASP A 25 -59.38 32.63 0.36
C ASP A 25 -60.20 31.79 1.36
N GLY A 26 -60.32 32.27 2.61
CA GLY A 26 -60.99 31.52 3.68
C GLY A 26 -60.80 32.13 5.06
N GLN A 27 -61.08 31.36 6.12
CA GLN A 27 -61.06 31.88 7.49
C GLN A 27 -59.65 32.31 7.95
N VAL A 28 -59.55 33.48 8.57
CA VAL A 28 -58.30 34.03 9.15
C VAL A 28 -57.70 33.08 10.17
N SER A 29 -58.52 32.49 11.03
CA SER A 29 -58.07 31.63 12.14
C SER A 29 -57.31 30.39 11.70
N ALA A 30 -57.48 29.94 10.45
CA ALA A 30 -56.78 28.77 9.93
C ALA A 30 -55.30 29.03 9.59
N VAL A 31 -54.94 30.28 9.27
CA VAL A 31 -53.63 30.65 8.70
C VAL A 31 -52.91 31.77 9.45
N ALA A 32 -53.56 32.40 10.45
CA ALA A 32 -53.06 33.61 11.10
C ALA A 32 -51.66 33.48 11.73
N GLY A 33 -51.35 32.36 12.38
CA GLY A 33 -50.03 32.14 13.00
C GLY A 33 -48.91 32.08 11.96
N GLU A 34 -49.16 31.37 10.88
CA GLU A 34 -48.24 31.05 9.80
C GLU A 34 -47.99 32.28 8.94
N ILE A 35 -49.01 33.11 8.70
CA ILE A 35 -48.87 34.43 8.06
C ILE A 35 -47.91 35.32 8.86
N GLN A 36 -48.06 35.40 10.19
CA GLN A 36 -47.18 36.22 11.03
C GLN A 36 -45.71 35.77 10.97
N GLU A 37 -45.47 34.46 10.95
CA GLU A 37 -44.13 33.90 10.79
C GLU A 37 -43.56 34.16 9.39
N CYS A 38 -44.38 34.07 8.34
CA CYS A 38 -43.97 34.38 6.96
C CYS A 38 -43.69 35.87 6.72
N LEU A 39 -44.41 36.78 7.40
CA LEU A 39 -44.16 38.23 7.32
C LEU A 39 -42.80 38.65 7.91
N ARG A 40 -42.28 37.88 8.87
CA ARG A 40 -40.96 38.12 9.49
C ARG A 40 -39.80 37.54 8.69
N MET A 41 -40.10 36.80 7.63
CA MET A 41 -39.13 36.04 6.88
C MET A 41 -38.47 36.87 5.77
N ASP A 42 -37.24 36.51 5.42
CA ASP A 42 -36.52 37.11 4.29
C ASP A 42 -37.22 36.76 2.95
N ARG A 43 -37.34 37.74 2.06
CA ARG A 43 -37.96 37.62 0.72
C ARG A 43 -37.37 36.50 -0.13
N LYS A 44 -36.14 36.05 0.14
CA LYS A 44 -35.53 34.93 -0.58
C LYS A 44 -36.28 33.59 -0.39
N PHE A 45 -37.09 33.46 0.66
CA PHE A 45 -37.93 32.30 0.91
C PHE A 45 -39.37 32.45 0.37
N GLY A 46 -39.65 33.53 -0.37
CA GLY A 46 -40.98 33.87 -0.87
C GLY A 46 -41.53 35.15 -0.25
N HIS A 47 -42.61 35.66 -0.81
CA HIS A 47 -43.29 36.87 -0.34
C HIS A 47 -44.75 36.87 -0.77
N PHE A 48 -45.58 37.65 -0.07
CA PHE A 48 -46.93 37.96 -0.54
C PHE A 48 -46.84 38.85 -1.78
N GLU A 49 -47.39 38.35 -2.90
CA GLU A 49 -47.55 39.09 -4.14
C GLU A 49 -48.83 39.93 -4.11
N ASP A 50 -49.87 39.41 -3.45
CA ASP A 50 -51.14 40.09 -3.18
C ASP A 50 -51.65 39.74 -1.78
N GLY A 51 -52.31 40.71 -1.12
CA GLY A 51 -52.70 40.61 0.29
C GLY A 51 -51.51 40.53 1.27
N PRO A 52 -51.71 40.07 2.52
CA PRO A 52 -52.96 39.54 3.08
C PRO A 52 -54.02 40.62 3.33
N ASP A 53 -55.20 40.46 2.74
CA ASP A 53 -56.37 41.35 2.93
C ASP A 53 -57.42 40.66 3.80
N GLU A 54 -57.80 41.30 4.90
CA GLU A 54 -58.80 40.79 5.85
C GLU A 54 -60.15 41.48 5.67
N ASN A 55 -61.21 40.70 5.49
CA ASN A 55 -62.59 41.19 5.42
C ASN A 55 -63.53 40.27 6.21
N GLY A 56 -64.10 40.78 7.31
CA GLY A 56 -65.18 40.09 8.02
C GLY A 56 -64.82 38.72 8.64
N GLY A 57 -63.55 38.49 8.97
CA GLY A 57 -63.06 37.21 9.50
C GLY A 57 -62.56 36.23 8.43
N GLU A 58 -62.64 36.62 7.16
CA GLU A 58 -62.00 35.95 6.03
C GLU A 58 -60.73 36.71 5.60
N ILE A 59 -59.76 35.98 5.06
CA ILE A 59 -58.48 36.49 4.58
C ILE A 59 -58.22 35.97 3.18
N SER A 60 -57.80 36.88 2.30
CA SER A 60 -57.35 36.55 0.94
C SER A 60 -55.88 36.93 0.79
N PHE A 61 -55.08 36.03 0.21
CA PHE A 61 -53.70 36.34 -0.14
C PHE A 61 -53.21 35.48 -1.32
N THR A 62 -52.17 35.98 -2.00
CA THR A 62 -51.38 35.23 -2.97
C THR A 62 -49.92 35.24 -2.56
N TRP A 63 -49.35 34.06 -2.35
CA TRP A 63 -47.95 33.89 -1.96
C TRP A 63 -47.10 33.45 -3.15
N LYS A 64 -46.01 34.18 -3.41
CA LYS A 64 -44.98 33.81 -4.40
C LYS A 64 -43.95 32.89 -3.76
N LEU A 65 -43.86 31.67 -4.29
CA LEU A 65 -42.91 30.66 -3.83
C LEU A 65 -41.47 30.98 -4.26
N PRO A 66 -40.47 30.56 -3.48
CA PRO A 66 -39.08 30.66 -3.87
C PRO A 66 -38.78 29.65 -4.99
N ALA A 67 -37.96 30.09 -5.95
CA ALA A 67 -37.43 29.27 -7.05
C ALA A 67 -35.90 29.37 -7.08
N ASN A 68 -35.27 29.15 -5.92
CA ASN A 68 -33.83 29.32 -5.73
C ASN A 68 -33.25 28.22 -4.83
N GLU A 69 -31.96 28.32 -4.51
CA GLU A 69 -31.25 27.36 -3.66
C GLU A 69 -31.73 27.30 -2.20
N PHE A 70 -32.48 28.31 -1.74
CA PHE A 70 -32.96 28.40 -0.36
C PHE A 70 -34.25 27.63 -0.12
N GLY A 71 -34.97 27.26 -1.19
CA GLY A 71 -36.23 26.54 -1.10
C GLY A 71 -36.90 26.47 -2.47
N ARG A 72 -37.46 25.30 -2.80
CA ARG A 72 -38.27 25.13 -4.01
C ARG A 72 -39.35 24.07 -3.79
N PHE A 73 -40.51 24.34 -4.38
CA PHE A 73 -41.62 23.40 -4.45
C PHE A 73 -41.52 22.62 -5.76
N TYR A 74 -41.82 21.34 -5.68
CA TYR A 74 -41.87 20.43 -6.80
C TYR A 74 -43.21 19.71 -6.81
N ALA A 75 -43.73 19.45 -8.01
CA ALA A 75 -45.01 18.76 -8.13
C ALA A 75 -44.95 17.33 -7.57
N ASP A 76 -43.88 16.60 -7.89
CA ASP A 76 -43.62 15.22 -7.50
C ASP A 76 -42.11 14.92 -7.48
N VAL A 77 -41.74 13.67 -7.16
CA VAL A 77 -40.33 13.21 -7.20
C VAL A 77 -39.68 13.36 -8.60
N TYR A 78 -40.44 13.27 -9.69
CA TYR A 78 -39.87 13.37 -11.03
C TYR A 78 -39.53 14.82 -11.39
N ASP A 79 -40.43 15.76 -11.06
CA ASP A 79 -40.17 17.19 -11.17
C ASP A 79 -39.00 17.62 -10.28
N PHE A 80 -38.88 17.01 -9.09
CA PHE A 80 -37.71 17.20 -8.24
C PHE A 80 -36.40 16.75 -8.89
N VAL A 81 -36.37 15.57 -9.50
CA VAL A 81 -35.19 15.05 -10.20
C VAL A 81 -34.82 15.91 -11.42
N ASP A 82 -35.81 16.32 -12.21
CA ASP A 82 -35.59 17.12 -13.42
C ASP A 82 -35.23 18.59 -13.09
N GLY A 83 -35.78 19.13 -12.01
CA GLY A 83 -35.64 20.54 -11.62
C GLY A 83 -34.58 20.83 -10.56
N SER A 84 -33.98 19.83 -9.92
CA SER A 84 -32.94 20.00 -8.90
C SER A 84 -31.53 20.01 -9.50
N GLU A 85 -30.94 21.20 -9.57
CA GLU A 85 -29.56 21.36 -10.01
C GLU A 85 -28.58 20.70 -9.05
N LEU A 86 -28.85 20.79 -7.75
CA LEU A 86 -27.95 20.30 -6.71
C LEU A 86 -27.85 18.76 -6.71
N LEU A 87 -28.94 18.06 -7.05
CA LEU A 87 -28.92 16.60 -7.29
C LEU A 87 -27.99 16.24 -8.46
N SER A 88 -28.14 16.95 -9.58
CA SER A 88 -27.33 16.74 -10.79
C SER A 88 -25.85 17.12 -10.61
N LEU A 89 -25.55 17.93 -9.59
CA LEU A 89 -24.20 18.30 -9.17
C LEU A 89 -23.64 17.42 -8.05
N GLY A 90 -24.37 16.35 -7.69
CA GLY A 90 -23.90 15.35 -6.73
C GLY A 90 -24.11 15.69 -5.26
N GLY A 91 -24.95 16.70 -4.98
CA GLY A 91 -25.39 17.07 -3.65
C GLY A 91 -26.75 16.49 -3.30
N VAL A 92 -27.13 16.64 -2.03
CA VAL A 92 -28.48 16.32 -1.51
C VAL A 92 -29.14 17.63 -1.08
N PRO A 93 -30.24 18.06 -1.73
CA PRO A 93 -30.97 19.25 -1.33
C PRO A 93 -31.60 19.05 0.05
N SER A 94 -31.49 20.04 0.93
CA SER A 94 -32.11 19.99 2.27
C SER A 94 -33.45 20.74 2.34
N ASN A 95 -33.61 21.80 1.54
CA ASN A 95 -34.78 22.67 1.54
C ASN A 95 -35.60 22.48 0.26
N TYR A 96 -36.42 21.44 0.23
CA TYR A 96 -37.37 21.17 -0.86
C TYR A 96 -38.70 20.69 -0.29
N TYR A 97 -39.77 20.88 -1.06
CA TYR A 97 -41.09 20.36 -0.73
C TYR A 97 -41.71 19.66 -1.94
N LEU A 98 -42.24 18.46 -1.73
CA LEU A 98 -42.95 17.69 -2.73
C LEU A 98 -44.45 17.77 -2.48
N ILE A 99 -45.20 18.31 -3.43
CA ILE A 99 -46.62 18.61 -3.25
C ILE A 99 -47.47 17.33 -3.19
N GLN A 100 -47.28 16.39 -4.11
CA GLN A 100 -48.08 15.16 -4.17
C GLN A 100 -47.83 14.23 -2.98
N GLU A 101 -46.57 14.06 -2.62
CA GLU A 101 -46.16 13.20 -1.52
C GLU A 101 -46.34 13.86 -0.15
N ASP A 102 -46.57 15.18 -0.11
CA ASP A 102 -46.62 16.00 1.10
C ASP A 102 -45.35 15.82 1.95
N ILE A 103 -44.18 15.86 1.30
CA ILE A 103 -42.88 15.63 1.93
C ILE A 103 -42.06 16.91 2.01
N PHE A 104 -41.65 17.29 3.21
CA PHE A 104 -40.72 18.38 3.47
C PHE A 104 -39.30 17.88 3.81
N GLY A 105 -38.37 18.08 2.86
CA GLY A 105 -36.93 17.96 3.11
C GLY A 105 -36.51 16.65 3.80
N GLU A 106 -35.66 16.79 4.82
CA GLU A 106 -35.21 15.68 5.69
C GLU A 106 -36.14 15.42 6.89
N ALA A 107 -37.24 16.16 7.02
CA ALA A 107 -38.10 16.08 8.21
C ALA A 107 -39.01 14.85 8.20
N GLU A 108 -39.33 14.31 7.03
CA GLU A 108 -40.29 13.24 6.83
C GLU A 108 -39.62 12.03 6.14
N GLU A 109 -40.17 10.82 6.36
CA GLU A 109 -39.62 9.61 5.76
C GLU A 109 -39.76 9.66 4.23
N PRO A 110 -38.66 9.49 3.47
CA PRO A 110 -38.72 9.59 2.02
C PRO A 110 -39.42 8.37 1.42
N THR A 111 -40.16 8.60 0.33
CA THR A 111 -40.63 7.51 -0.53
C THR A 111 -39.44 6.72 -1.10
N PRO A 112 -39.62 5.44 -1.51
CA PRO A 112 -38.56 4.66 -2.13
C PRO A 112 -37.91 5.37 -3.33
N GLU A 113 -38.70 6.05 -4.15
CA GLU A 113 -38.24 6.81 -5.33
C GLU A 113 -37.42 8.03 -4.92
N LEU A 114 -37.86 8.78 -3.90
CA LEU A 114 -37.12 9.91 -3.36
C LEU A 114 -35.79 9.45 -2.74
N ALA A 115 -35.82 8.37 -1.95
CA ALA A 115 -34.61 7.79 -1.38
C ALA A 115 -33.62 7.34 -2.47
N ALA A 116 -34.11 6.77 -3.58
CA ALA A 116 -33.30 6.42 -4.73
C ALA A 116 -32.70 7.67 -5.41
N ALA A 117 -33.48 8.72 -5.62
CA ALA A 117 -32.99 9.98 -6.20
C ALA A 117 -31.86 10.61 -5.36
N LEU A 118 -32.07 10.72 -4.05
CA LEU A 118 -31.06 11.25 -3.11
C LEU A 118 -29.78 10.39 -3.11
N HIS A 119 -29.94 9.07 -3.16
CA HIS A 119 -28.83 8.13 -3.21
C HIS A 119 -28.03 8.24 -4.52
N LEU A 120 -28.70 8.40 -5.65
CA LEU A 120 -28.06 8.65 -6.95
C LEU A 120 -27.34 10.01 -6.99
N GLY A 121 -27.87 11.03 -6.30
CA GLY A 121 -27.16 12.28 -6.07
C GLY A 121 -25.81 12.06 -5.37
N ARG A 122 -25.78 11.26 -4.29
CA ARG A 122 -24.50 10.92 -3.62
C ARG A 122 -23.54 10.15 -4.52
N LEU A 123 -24.05 9.21 -5.32
CA LEU A 123 -23.25 8.51 -6.33
C LEU A 123 -22.61 9.50 -7.31
N ILE A 124 -23.38 10.44 -7.86
CA ILE A 124 -22.86 11.50 -8.75
C ILE A 124 -21.79 12.32 -8.03
N GLY A 125 -22.00 12.66 -6.75
CA GLY A 125 -21.01 13.37 -5.92
C GLY A 125 -19.68 12.62 -5.79
N GLY A 126 -19.74 11.30 -5.59
CA GLY A 126 -18.54 10.46 -5.58
C GLY A 126 -17.85 10.36 -6.94
N LEU A 127 -18.62 10.22 -8.03
CA LEU A 127 -18.10 10.19 -9.40
C LEU A 127 -17.46 11.52 -9.80
N LEU A 128 -18.02 12.64 -9.39
CA LEU A 128 -17.43 13.97 -9.59
C LEU A 128 -16.03 14.05 -8.99
N LYS A 129 -15.86 13.58 -7.75
CA LYS A 129 -14.55 13.54 -7.08
C LYS A 129 -13.56 12.58 -7.75
N LEU A 130 -14.05 11.53 -8.41
CA LEU A 130 -13.20 10.62 -9.18
C LEU A 130 -12.88 11.13 -10.59
N SER A 131 -13.71 11.97 -11.19
CA SER A 131 -13.52 12.42 -12.58
C SER A 131 -12.16 13.09 -12.79
N LEU A 132 -11.60 12.96 -14.01
CA LEU A 132 -10.35 13.63 -14.37
C LEU A 132 -10.58 15.10 -14.70
N ASN A 133 -11.73 15.39 -15.30
CA ASN A 133 -12.17 16.73 -15.63
C ASN A 133 -13.69 16.78 -15.67
N THR A 134 -14.25 17.97 -15.48
CA THR A 134 -15.69 18.24 -15.58
C THR A 134 -15.93 19.33 -16.60
N VAL A 135 -16.84 19.10 -17.55
CA VAL A 135 -17.30 20.13 -18.49
C VAL A 135 -18.76 20.43 -18.18
N SER A 136 -19.13 21.69 -17.99
CA SER A 136 -20.55 22.06 -17.83
C SER A 136 -21.24 22.04 -19.20
N LEU A 137 -22.34 21.29 -19.29
CA LEU A 137 -23.21 21.25 -20.47
C LEU A 137 -24.29 22.34 -20.39
N THR A 138 -24.83 22.52 -19.19
CA THR A 138 -25.84 23.53 -18.84
C THR A 138 -25.52 24.10 -17.45
N ALA A 139 -26.30 25.08 -16.98
CA ALA A 139 -26.23 25.54 -15.58
C ALA A 139 -26.44 24.39 -14.58
N SER A 140 -27.22 23.36 -14.95
CA SER A 140 -27.70 22.31 -14.08
C SER A 140 -27.05 20.93 -14.24
N THR A 141 -26.31 20.65 -15.32
CA THR A 141 -25.72 19.32 -15.58
C THR A 141 -24.23 19.36 -15.94
N LYS A 142 -23.50 18.32 -15.50
CA LYS A 142 -22.06 18.17 -15.75
C LYS A 142 -21.78 16.93 -16.59
N LYS A 143 -20.74 17.04 -17.43
CA LYS A 143 -20.07 15.92 -18.10
C LYS A 143 -18.85 15.52 -17.30
N LEU A 144 -18.80 14.25 -16.90
CA LEU A 144 -17.66 13.65 -16.21
C LEU A 144 -16.78 12.93 -17.22
N LEU A 145 -15.50 13.27 -17.26
CA LEU A 145 -14.53 12.64 -18.15
C LEU A 145 -13.75 11.55 -17.43
N PHE A 146 -13.74 10.35 -18.01
CA PHE A 146 -12.93 9.23 -17.58
C PHE A 146 -12.14 8.65 -18.74
N VAL A 147 -10.92 8.19 -18.47
CA VAL A 147 -10.03 7.63 -19.50
C VAL A 147 -9.63 6.22 -19.07
N LEU A 148 -9.93 5.26 -19.94
CA LEU A 148 -9.34 3.93 -19.88
C LEU A 148 -7.92 4.01 -20.46
N PRO A 149 -6.87 3.76 -19.68
CA PRO A 149 -5.50 3.78 -20.19
C PRO A 149 -5.29 2.69 -21.25
N ALA A 150 -4.34 2.93 -22.15
CA ALA A 150 -3.99 1.95 -23.18
C ALA A 150 -3.48 0.64 -22.54
N THR A 151 -3.93 -0.49 -23.06
CA THR A 151 -3.45 -1.82 -22.67
C THR A 151 -3.00 -2.56 -23.92
N GLY A 152 -1.67 -2.71 -24.07
CA GLY A 152 -1.07 -3.38 -25.21
C GLY A 152 -1.33 -2.63 -26.52
N GLU A 153 -1.99 -3.30 -27.46
CA GLU A 153 -2.27 -2.78 -28.82
C GLU A 153 -3.51 -1.88 -28.91
N VAL A 154 -4.33 -1.81 -27.86
CA VAL A 154 -5.53 -0.95 -27.85
C VAL A 154 -5.19 0.40 -27.23
N GLY A 155 -5.33 1.46 -28.04
CA GLY A 155 -5.13 2.85 -27.60
C GLY A 155 -6.09 3.28 -26.49
N PRO A 156 -5.82 4.41 -25.82
CA PRO A 156 -6.64 4.88 -24.72
C PRO A 156 -8.06 5.21 -25.20
N LYS A 157 -9.07 4.92 -24.37
CA LYS A 157 -10.48 5.22 -24.66
C LYS A 157 -11.03 6.21 -23.64
N THR A 158 -11.72 7.23 -24.13
CA THR A 158 -12.34 8.26 -23.29
C THR A 158 -13.85 8.04 -23.21
N PHE A 159 -14.39 8.16 -21.99
CA PHE A 159 -15.80 8.03 -21.69
C PHE A 159 -16.31 9.33 -21.09
N GLU A 160 -17.46 9.79 -21.59
CA GLU A 160 -18.20 10.93 -21.08
C GLU A 160 -19.47 10.44 -20.38
N ILE A 161 -19.69 10.88 -19.15
CA ILE A 161 -20.89 10.55 -18.37
C ILE A 161 -21.65 11.84 -18.06
N ASP A 162 -22.87 11.95 -18.58
CA ASP A 162 -23.78 13.04 -18.26
C ASP A 162 -24.45 12.77 -16.90
N THR A 163 -24.39 13.71 -15.96
CA THR A 163 -24.94 13.54 -14.59
C THR A 163 -26.47 13.57 -14.49
N LYS A 164 -27.18 13.25 -15.58
CA LYS A 164 -28.64 13.28 -15.63
C LYS A 164 -29.23 11.97 -15.07
N ILE A 165 -30.02 12.10 -14.01
CA ILE A 165 -30.81 10.99 -13.45
C ILE A 165 -32.07 10.82 -14.31
N THR A 166 -32.31 9.63 -14.84
CA THR A 166 -33.55 9.31 -15.58
C THR A 166 -34.54 8.60 -14.66
N ARG A 167 -35.83 8.61 -15.04
CA ARG A 167 -36.87 7.87 -14.32
C ARG A 167 -36.53 6.39 -14.16
N ALA A 168 -35.93 5.79 -15.18
CA ALA A 168 -35.51 4.40 -15.18
C ALA A 168 -34.38 4.11 -14.16
N CYS A 169 -33.56 5.10 -13.79
CA CYS A 169 -32.58 4.96 -12.72
C CYS A 169 -33.23 4.85 -11.33
N LEU A 170 -34.38 5.49 -11.10
CA LEU A 170 -35.09 5.44 -9.81
C LEU A 170 -35.67 4.05 -9.52
N LEU A 171 -35.96 3.29 -10.57
CA LEU A 171 -36.46 1.91 -10.50
C LEU A 171 -35.33 0.86 -10.46
N ALA A 172 -34.08 1.28 -10.57
CA ALA A 172 -32.93 0.39 -10.59
C ALA A 172 -32.61 -0.15 -9.18
N PRO A 173 -31.94 -1.33 -9.09
CA PRO A 173 -31.37 -1.78 -7.82
C PRO A 173 -30.44 -0.71 -7.24
N LYS A 174 -30.59 -0.44 -5.92
CA LYS A 174 -29.81 0.57 -5.23
C LYS A 174 -28.30 0.29 -5.33
N PRO A 175 -27.50 1.16 -5.98
CA PRO A 175 -26.04 0.99 -6.08
C PRO A 175 -25.37 1.01 -4.70
N ASP A 176 -24.50 0.04 -4.36
CA ASP A 176 -23.71 0.14 -3.12
C ASP A 176 -22.53 1.11 -3.31
N ILE A 177 -22.63 2.31 -2.72
CA ILE A 177 -21.61 3.35 -2.82
C ILE A 177 -20.61 3.36 -1.66
N SER A 178 -20.69 2.39 -0.74
CA SER A 178 -19.85 2.37 0.47
C SER A 178 -18.35 2.39 0.15
N VAL A 179 -17.93 1.60 -0.84
CA VAL A 179 -16.53 1.56 -1.31
C VAL A 179 -16.11 2.91 -1.91
N LEU A 180 -16.99 3.54 -2.67
CA LEU A 180 -16.74 4.85 -3.28
C LEU A 180 -16.59 5.94 -2.21
N GLU A 181 -17.48 5.96 -1.21
CA GLU A 181 -17.42 6.90 -0.09
C GLU A 181 -16.14 6.70 0.73
N ALA A 182 -15.74 5.46 0.98
CA ALA A 182 -14.52 5.11 1.70
C ALA A 182 -13.22 5.60 1.02
N LEU A 183 -13.23 5.84 -0.30
CA LEU A 183 -12.09 6.44 -1.02
C LEU A 183 -11.88 7.93 -0.72
N PHE A 184 -12.87 8.58 -0.09
CA PHE A 184 -12.88 10.01 0.17
C PHE A 184 -13.08 10.37 1.65
N SER A 185 -13.23 9.40 2.54
CA SER A 185 -13.21 9.63 3.99
C SER A 185 -11.83 10.16 4.40
N ASN A 186 -11.80 11.26 5.14
CA ASN A 186 -10.59 11.99 5.59
C ASN A 186 -9.77 11.25 6.65
N GLU A 187 -9.56 9.94 6.52
CA GLU A 187 -8.62 9.22 7.37
C GLU A 187 -7.19 9.56 6.95
N GLU A 188 -6.63 10.59 7.59
CA GLU A 188 -5.20 10.85 7.64
C GLU A 188 -4.46 9.55 8.00
N GLY A 189 -3.80 8.93 7.02
CA GLY A 189 -3.04 7.69 7.24
C GLY A 189 -3.23 6.59 6.19
N ARG A 190 -4.18 6.71 5.26
CA ARG A 190 -4.30 5.74 4.16
C ARG A 190 -3.19 5.93 3.12
N LEU A 191 -2.07 5.24 3.33
CA LEU A 191 -1.05 5.02 2.31
C LEU A 191 -1.72 4.52 1.02
N HIS A 192 -1.35 5.10 -0.11
CA HIS A 192 -1.80 4.72 -1.46
C HIS A 192 -3.25 5.04 -1.85
N ILE A 193 -3.91 6.01 -1.20
CA ILE A 193 -5.30 6.37 -1.54
C ILE A 193 -5.47 6.84 -3.01
N ASN A 194 -4.43 7.46 -3.59
CA ASN A 194 -4.45 7.91 -4.98
C ASN A 194 -4.39 6.73 -5.96
N GLU A 195 -3.65 5.68 -5.62
CA GLU A 195 -3.57 4.43 -6.37
C GLU A 195 -4.92 3.71 -6.33
N HIS A 196 -5.57 3.62 -5.16
CA HIS A 196 -6.92 3.07 -5.06
C HIS A 196 -7.94 3.86 -5.88
N LYS A 197 -7.87 5.20 -5.89
CA LYS A 197 -8.70 6.04 -6.78
C LYS A 197 -8.45 5.73 -8.25
N GLN A 198 -7.19 5.51 -8.64
CA GLN A 198 -6.85 5.15 -10.01
C GLN A 198 -7.35 3.76 -10.40
N LEU A 199 -7.23 2.77 -9.51
CA LEU A 199 -7.80 1.43 -9.72
C LEU A 199 -9.32 1.48 -9.88
N PHE A 200 -10.00 2.34 -9.12
CA PHE A 200 -11.44 2.54 -9.24
C PHE A 200 -11.81 3.19 -10.59
N ARG A 201 -11.07 4.19 -11.07
CA ARG A 201 -11.25 4.77 -12.41
C ARG A 201 -11.10 3.73 -13.52
N VAL A 202 -10.11 2.84 -13.40
CA VAL A 202 -9.89 1.75 -14.35
C VAL A 202 -11.05 0.74 -14.30
N ALA A 203 -11.50 0.36 -13.11
CA ALA A 203 -12.66 -0.52 -12.94
C ALA A 203 -13.92 0.08 -13.60
N LEU A 204 -14.24 1.33 -13.29
CA LEU A 204 -15.36 2.07 -13.87
C LEU A 204 -15.30 2.08 -15.40
N THR A 205 -14.17 2.50 -15.97
CA THR A 205 -14.00 2.60 -17.42
C THR A 205 -13.97 1.24 -18.12
N SER A 206 -13.51 0.19 -17.45
CA SER A 206 -13.55 -1.19 -17.98
C SER A 206 -14.98 -1.72 -18.11
N VAL A 207 -15.88 -1.35 -17.19
CA VAL A 207 -17.31 -1.69 -17.28
C VAL A 207 -17.99 -0.87 -18.37
N LEU A 208 -17.71 0.43 -18.43
CA LEU A 208 -18.23 1.30 -19.50
C LEU A 208 -17.78 0.84 -20.90
N ALA A 209 -16.58 0.28 -21.03
CA ALA A 209 -16.08 -0.28 -22.28
C ALA A 209 -16.88 -1.50 -22.78
N LYS A 210 -17.65 -2.17 -21.91
CA LYS A 210 -18.54 -3.29 -22.28
C LYS A 210 -19.89 -2.81 -22.83
N ARG A 211 -20.24 -1.54 -22.62
CA ARG A 211 -21.46 -0.95 -23.17
C ARG A 211 -21.39 -0.96 -24.69
N ARG A 212 -22.48 -1.35 -25.34
CA ARG A 212 -22.59 -1.24 -26.80
C ARG A 212 -22.66 0.24 -27.21
N THR A 213 -21.99 0.60 -28.29
CA THR A 213 -21.99 1.99 -28.80
C THR A 213 -23.38 2.44 -29.25
N ASP A 214 -24.22 1.50 -29.71
CA ASP A 214 -25.58 1.74 -30.20
C ASP A 214 -26.68 1.61 -29.13
N SER A 215 -26.31 1.48 -27.85
CA SER A 215 -27.30 1.39 -26.77
C SER A 215 -28.14 2.67 -26.66
N PRO A 216 -29.48 2.57 -26.60
CA PRO A 216 -30.37 3.72 -26.51
C PRO A 216 -30.36 4.38 -25.12
N GLU A 217 -29.99 3.66 -24.06
CA GLU A 217 -29.97 4.21 -22.70
C GLU A 217 -28.79 5.16 -22.45
N PRO A 218 -28.96 6.25 -21.69
CA PRO A 218 -27.85 7.13 -21.32
C PRO A 218 -26.73 6.41 -20.56
N VAL A 219 -25.50 6.92 -20.67
CA VAL A 219 -24.30 6.30 -20.06
C VAL A 219 -24.43 6.18 -18.54
N PHE A 220 -24.97 7.20 -17.87
CA PHE A 220 -25.20 7.16 -16.42
C PHE A 220 -26.23 6.09 -16.04
N GLN A 221 -27.30 5.93 -16.82
CA GLN A 221 -28.29 4.89 -16.59
C GLN A 221 -27.69 3.48 -16.74
N TYR A 222 -26.87 3.25 -17.76
CA TYR A 222 -26.12 2.00 -17.91
C TYR A 222 -25.20 1.72 -16.71
N LEU A 223 -24.52 2.77 -16.22
CA LEU A 223 -23.65 2.69 -15.05
C LEU A 223 -24.39 2.29 -13.78
N VAL A 224 -25.58 2.87 -13.55
CA VAL A 224 -26.42 2.53 -12.39
C VAL A 224 -26.79 1.04 -12.42
N TYR A 225 -27.20 0.51 -13.59
CA TYR A 225 -27.51 -0.92 -13.72
C TYR A 225 -26.32 -1.84 -13.57
N SER A 226 -25.13 -1.38 -13.97
CA SER A 226 -23.90 -2.20 -13.97
C SER A 226 -23.02 -1.92 -12.75
N TRP A 227 -23.55 -1.26 -11.71
CA TRP A 227 -22.72 -0.77 -10.61
C TRP A 227 -22.05 -1.89 -9.80
N SER A 228 -22.74 -3.03 -9.61
CA SER A 228 -22.15 -4.20 -8.96
C SER A 228 -20.90 -4.70 -9.70
N ASP A 229 -20.89 -4.62 -11.03
CA ASP A 229 -19.73 -5.01 -11.83
C ASP A 229 -18.56 -4.05 -11.66
N VAL A 230 -18.84 -2.76 -11.41
CA VAL A 230 -17.80 -1.76 -11.11
C VAL A 230 -17.12 -2.07 -9.79
N VAL A 231 -17.91 -2.36 -8.74
CA VAL A 231 -17.38 -2.71 -7.42
C VAL A 231 -16.55 -3.99 -7.51
N MET A 232 -17.07 -5.03 -8.15
CA MET A 232 -16.35 -6.30 -8.33
C MET A 232 -15.05 -6.12 -9.13
N ALA A 233 -15.07 -5.32 -10.22
CA ALA A 233 -13.86 -5.03 -10.99
C ALA A 233 -12.83 -4.25 -10.18
N TYR A 234 -13.27 -3.33 -9.31
CA TYR A 234 -12.39 -2.60 -8.40
C TYR A 234 -11.73 -3.52 -7.37
N GLU A 235 -12.51 -4.39 -6.72
CA GLU A 235 -12.00 -5.33 -5.72
C GLU A 235 -10.93 -6.26 -6.32
N LEU A 236 -11.17 -6.79 -7.51
CA LEU A 236 -10.20 -7.63 -8.23
C LEU A 236 -8.93 -6.84 -8.61
N ASN A 237 -9.07 -5.59 -9.06
CA ASN A 237 -7.93 -4.72 -9.36
C ASN A 237 -7.13 -4.40 -8.09
N ALA A 238 -7.81 -4.16 -6.97
CA ALA A 238 -7.18 -3.89 -5.67
C ALA A 238 -6.45 -5.14 -5.15
N GLU A 239 -7.04 -6.32 -5.26
CA GLU A 239 -6.39 -7.58 -4.88
C GLU A 239 -5.13 -7.82 -5.71
N CYS A 240 -5.21 -7.67 -7.03
CA CYS A 240 -4.04 -7.77 -7.93
C CYS A 240 -2.93 -6.78 -7.55
N TYR A 241 -3.28 -5.54 -7.21
CA TYR A 241 -2.33 -4.52 -6.78
C TYR A 241 -1.63 -4.92 -5.48
N VAL A 242 -2.38 -5.37 -4.47
CA VAL A 242 -1.84 -5.82 -3.17
C VAL A 242 -0.94 -7.04 -3.34
N GLN A 243 -1.32 -8.00 -4.19
CA GLN A 243 -0.51 -9.17 -4.48
C GLN A 243 0.82 -8.78 -5.15
N LYS A 244 0.80 -7.89 -6.16
CA LYS A 244 2.02 -7.40 -6.82
C LYS A 244 2.93 -6.63 -5.87
N PHE A 245 2.36 -5.75 -5.05
CA PHE A 245 3.11 -5.00 -4.04
C PHE A 245 3.78 -5.94 -3.03
N SER A 246 3.05 -6.96 -2.55
CA SER A 246 3.57 -7.96 -1.63
C SER A 246 4.73 -8.76 -2.25
N PHE A 247 4.61 -9.15 -3.52
CA PHE A 247 5.69 -9.81 -4.26
C PHE A 247 6.95 -8.94 -4.34
N GLU A 248 6.80 -7.67 -4.67
CA GLU A 248 7.94 -6.75 -4.82
C GLU A 248 8.65 -6.51 -3.49
N LYS A 249 7.88 -6.39 -2.40
CA LYS A 249 8.40 -6.30 -1.04
C LYS A 249 9.20 -7.55 -0.66
N LEU A 250 8.63 -8.74 -0.88
CA LEU A 250 9.31 -10.01 -0.60
C LEU A 250 10.61 -10.15 -1.41
N ARG A 251 10.60 -9.74 -2.68
CA ARG A 251 11.80 -9.71 -3.51
C ARG A 251 12.88 -8.79 -2.95
N GLY A 252 12.49 -7.60 -2.49
CA GLY A 252 13.39 -6.66 -1.81
C GLY A 252 13.99 -7.24 -0.53
N ASP A 253 13.18 -7.91 0.29
CA ASP A 253 13.65 -8.56 1.53
C ASP A 253 14.66 -9.68 1.23
N VAL A 254 14.43 -10.51 0.20
CA VAL A 254 15.40 -11.54 -0.23
C VAL A 254 16.73 -10.91 -0.65
N ALA A 255 16.69 -9.85 -1.47
CA ALA A 255 17.90 -9.16 -1.91
C ALA A 255 18.68 -8.54 -0.74
N ARG A 256 17.97 -7.99 0.25
CA ARG A 256 18.58 -7.43 1.47
C ARG A 256 19.22 -8.51 2.33
N ILE A 257 18.54 -9.65 2.53
CA ILE A 257 19.10 -10.80 3.25
C ILE A 257 20.39 -11.26 2.55
N GLU A 258 20.36 -11.43 1.22
CA GLU A 258 21.55 -11.81 0.46
C GLU A 258 22.71 -10.82 0.66
N LEU A 259 22.45 -9.52 0.56
CA LEU A 259 23.47 -8.48 0.74
C LEU A 259 24.05 -8.50 2.16
N ASP A 260 23.21 -8.49 3.19
CA ASP A 260 23.65 -8.47 4.60
C ASP A 260 24.53 -9.68 4.93
N TYR A 261 24.14 -10.88 4.47
CA TYR A 261 24.92 -12.09 4.71
C TYR A 261 26.18 -12.16 3.84
N ALA A 262 26.15 -11.64 2.61
CA ALA A 262 27.35 -11.48 1.78
C ALA A 262 28.35 -10.51 2.43
N THR A 263 27.89 -9.38 2.99
CA THR A 263 28.75 -8.44 3.72
C THR A 263 29.34 -9.07 4.98
N ARG A 264 28.55 -9.83 5.75
CA ARG A 264 29.06 -10.59 6.91
C ARG A 264 30.11 -11.62 6.49
N MET A 265 29.90 -12.33 5.39
CA MET A 265 30.86 -13.29 4.86
C MET A 265 32.15 -12.59 4.36
N ALA A 266 32.01 -11.45 3.69
CA ALA A 266 33.13 -10.61 3.27
C ALA A 266 33.93 -10.06 4.46
N ALA A 267 33.27 -9.74 5.57
CA ALA A 267 33.94 -9.34 6.81
C ALA A 267 34.77 -10.49 7.42
N VAL A 268 34.22 -11.72 7.45
CA VAL A 268 34.97 -12.92 7.88
C VAL A 268 36.21 -13.14 6.99
N LEU A 269 36.07 -12.93 5.68
CA LEU A 269 37.19 -12.98 4.74
C LEU A 269 38.20 -11.85 4.98
N GLY A 270 37.73 -10.61 5.18
CA GLY A 270 38.56 -9.43 5.39
C GLY A 270 39.41 -9.52 6.65
N GLU A 271 38.86 -10.06 7.75
CA GLU A 271 39.60 -10.28 9.01
C GLU A 271 40.80 -11.22 8.83
N SER A 272 40.78 -12.05 7.77
CA SER A 272 41.80 -13.05 7.45
C SER A 272 42.97 -12.47 6.64
N SER A 273 42.70 -11.47 5.81
CA SER A 273 43.64 -11.01 4.77
C SER A 273 44.92 -10.41 5.38
N GLY A 274 44.78 -9.59 6.44
CA GLY A 274 45.93 -9.02 7.16
C GLY A 274 46.72 -10.08 7.96
N LYS A 275 46.04 -11.10 8.47
CA LYS A 275 46.67 -12.20 9.23
C LYS A 275 47.42 -13.16 8.31
N MET A 276 47.00 -13.31 7.06
CA MET A 276 47.70 -14.10 6.04
C MET A 276 49.06 -13.50 5.62
N LEU A 277 49.31 -12.21 5.87
CA LEU A 277 50.64 -11.60 5.66
C LEU A 277 51.73 -12.16 6.62
N ALA A 278 51.33 -12.89 7.67
CA ALA A 278 52.28 -13.60 8.53
C ALA A 278 52.98 -14.78 7.82
N LEU A 279 52.42 -15.29 6.71
CA LEU A 279 53.03 -16.37 5.91
C LEU A 279 54.33 -15.92 5.23
N PRO A 280 54.37 -14.83 4.42
CA PRO A 280 55.61 -14.28 3.87
C PRO A 280 56.67 -13.99 4.93
N LEU A 281 56.27 -13.45 6.09
CA LEU A 281 57.17 -13.19 7.21
C LEU A 281 57.78 -14.48 7.76
N SER A 282 56.98 -15.54 7.89
CA SER A 282 57.45 -16.86 8.33
C SER A 282 58.42 -17.49 7.34
N ILE A 283 58.20 -17.30 6.03
CA ILE A 283 59.13 -17.72 4.97
C ILE A 283 60.46 -16.95 5.07
N GLY A 284 60.42 -15.63 5.29
CA GLY A 284 61.63 -14.83 5.53
C GLY A 284 62.43 -15.30 6.75
N GLY A 285 61.74 -15.78 7.78
CA GLY A 285 62.39 -16.38 8.95
C GLY A 285 63.22 -17.64 8.62
N LEU A 286 62.93 -18.37 7.54
CA LEU A 286 63.74 -19.54 7.12
C LEU A 286 65.18 -19.12 6.77
N ALA A 287 65.35 -17.95 6.16
CA ALA A 287 66.68 -17.40 5.89
C ALA A 287 67.42 -17.10 7.21
N ALA A 288 66.71 -16.56 8.22
CA ALA A 288 67.28 -16.31 9.54
C ALA A 288 67.71 -17.62 10.24
N VAL A 289 66.93 -18.69 10.11
CA VAL A 289 67.30 -20.03 10.63
C VAL A 289 68.56 -20.55 9.93
N TRP A 290 68.67 -20.36 8.62
CA TRP A 290 69.84 -20.76 7.85
C TRP A 290 71.12 -20.00 8.25
N LEU A 291 70.99 -18.70 8.52
CA LEU A 291 72.08 -17.81 8.93
C LEU A 291 72.48 -17.95 10.41
N ALA A 292 71.67 -18.61 11.24
CA ALA A 292 71.95 -18.77 12.67
C ALA A 292 73.25 -19.54 12.93
N GLY A 293 74.11 -18.99 13.80
CA GLY A 293 75.43 -19.55 14.13
C GLY A 293 75.40 -20.69 15.16
N ASP A 294 74.36 -20.75 15.99
CA ASP A 294 74.23 -21.73 17.08
C ASP A 294 72.85 -22.39 17.14
N VAL A 295 72.80 -23.57 17.77
CA VAL A 295 71.60 -24.42 17.87
C VAL A 295 70.48 -23.72 18.66
N TRP A 296 70.81 -22.92 19.68
CA TRP A 296 69.81 -22.28 20.53
C TRP A 296 69.11 -21.13 19.81
N SER A 297 69.86 -20.30 19.07
CA SER A 297 69.30 -19.25 18.21
C SER A 297 68.42 -19.84 17.10
N ALA A 298 68.87 -20.92 16.45
CA ALA A 298 68.08 -21.61 15.42
C ALA A 298 66.80 -22.25 16.00
N SER A 299 66.87 -22.79 17.21
CA SER A 299 65.72 -23.39 17.91
C SER A 299 64.71 -22.35 18.39
N GLY A 300 65.18 -21.19 18.86
CA GLY A 300 64.32 -20.06 19.22
C GLY A 300 63.54 -19.53 18.01
N LEU A 301 64.18 -19.44 16.84
CA LEU A 301 63.52 -19.07 15.58
C LEU A 301 62.48 -20.12 15.14
N CYS A 302 62.79 -21.42 15.27
CA CYS A 302 61.83 -22.49 14.99
C CYS A 302 60.62 -22.44 15.93
N LEU A 303 60.85 -22.15 17.22
CA LEU A 303 59.77 -21.99 18.20
C LEU A 303 58.87 -20.80 17.86
N GLY A 304 59.48 -19.68 17.44
CA GLY A 304 58.75 -18.51 16.96
C GLY A 304 57.86 -18.83 15.75
N MET A 305 58.38 -19.56 14.76
CA MET A 305 57.58 -20.02 13.62
C MET A 305 56.48 -20.99 14.04
N LEU A 306 56.74 -21.88 14.99
CA LEU A 306 55.75 -22.81 15.53
C LEU A 306 54.59 -22.05 16.18
N LEU A 307 54.87 -21.01 16.95
CA LEU A 307 53.85 -20.14 17.54
C LEU A 307 53.03 -19.43 16.46
N VAL A 308 53.67 -18.91 15.40
CA VAL A 308 52.97 -18.28 14.27
C VAL A 308 52.08 -19.28 13.54
N SER A 309 52.55 -20.51 13.26
CA SER A 309 51.74 -21.57 12.65
C SER A 309 50.55 -21.97 13.53
N LEU A 310 50.73 -22.05 14.86
CA LEU A 310 49.64 -22.34 15.79
C LEU A 310 48.59 -21.23 15.83
N LEU A 311 49.02 -19.96 15.87
CA LEU A 311 48.12 -18.80 15.83
C LEU A 311 47.33 -18.77 14.52
N LEU A 312 47.99 -18.95 13.37
CA LEU A 312 47.33 -19.04 12.06
C LEU A 312 46.33 -20.19 12.01
N SER A 313 46.69 -21.36 12.55
CA SER A 313 45.79 -22.52 12.63
C SER A 313 44.53 -22.22 13.47
N GLY A 314 44.70 -21.54 14.62
CA GLY A 314 43.59 -21.10 15.47
C GLY A 314 42.67 -20.07 14.79
N ILE A 315 43.25 -19.08 14.11
CA ILE A 315 42.53 -18.06 13.33
C ILE A 315 41.69 -18.72 12.21
N LEU A 316 42.32 -19.63 11.46
CA LEU A 316 41.66 -20.39 10.40
C LEU A 316 40.52 -21.27 10.97
N HIS A 317 40.72 -21.87 12.15
CA HIS A 317 39.67 -22.65 12.82
C HIS A 317 38.48 -21.77 13.22
N ASN A 318 38.74 -20.59 13.79
CA ASN A 318 37.69 -19.63 14.15
C ASN A 318 36.86 -19.18 12.93
N GLN A 319 37.52 -18.93 11.79
CA GLN A 319 36.85 -18.56 10.53
C GLN A 319 35.92 -19.66 10.02
N ARG A 320 36.31 -20.94 10.14
CA ARG A 320 35.41 -22.06 9.80
C ARG A 320 34.16 -22.06 10.66
N LEU A 321 34.29 -21.81 11.97
CA LEU A 321 33.14 -21.76 12.87
C LEU A 321 32.25 -20.54 12.57
N ALA A 322 32.84 -19.37 12.36
CA ALA A 322 32.13 -18.16 11.98
C ALA A 322 31.35 -18.36 10.67
N SER A 323 31.99 -18.92 9.64
CA SER A 323 31.36 -19.23 8.35
C SER A 323 30.18 -20.20 8.48
N LYS A 324 30.29 -21.25 9.30
CA LYS A 324 29.17 -22.18 9.57
C LYS A 324 28.00 -21.50 10.27
N ARG A 325 28.25 -20.56 11.19
CA ARG A 325 27.19 -19.79 11.85
C ARG A 325 26.49 -18.87 10.85
N VAL A 326 27.25 -18.23 9.96
CA VAL A 326 26.71 -17.38 8.90
C VAL A 326 25.87 -18.21 7.91
N GLU A 327 26.33 -19.42 7.54
CA GLU A 327 25.57 -20.38 6.72
C GLU A 327 24.25 -20.80 7.37
N ALA A 328 24.28 -21.17 8.66
CA ALA A 328 23.08 -21.54 9.40
C ALA A 328 22.09 -20.37 9.52
N GLY A 329 22.58 -19.16 9.82
CA GLY A 329 21.75 -17.95 9.89
C GLY A 329 21.10 -17.61 8.55
N PHE A 330 21.85 -17.69 7.45
CA PHE A 330 21.31 -17.44 6.10
C PHE A 330 20.20 -18.43 5.74
N ASN A 331 20.42 -19.73 5.99
CA ASN A 331 19.43 -20.75 5.70
C ASN A 331 18.14 -20.56 6.50
N LEU A 332 18.24 -20.14 7.77
CA LEU A 332 17.07 -19.83 8.60
C LEU A 332 16.32 -18.59 8.09
N SER A 333 17.03 -17.49 7.81
CA SER A 333 16.40 -16.27 7.29
C SER A 333 15.71 -16.48 5.93
N ILE A 334 16.28 -17.31 5.06
CA ILE A 334 15.66 -17.67 3.78
C ILE A 334 14.51 -18.66 3.95
N SER A 335 14.58 -19.60 4.90
CA SER A 335 13.48 -20.53 5.13
C SER A 335 12.22 -19.84 5.62
N ASP A 336 12.34 -18.79 6.44
CA ASP A 336 11.19 -18.03 6.96
C ASP A 336 10.44 -17.29 5.84
N VAL A 337 11.18 -16.74 4.87
CA VAL A 337 10.60 -16.12 3.67
C VAL A 337 9.99 -17.20 2.76
N GLN A 338 10.63 -18.36 2.64
CA GLN A 338 10.17 -19.46 1.79
C GLN A 338 8.91 -20.16 2.35
N SER A 339 8.80 -20.36 3.67
CA SER A 339 7.64 -20.98 4.32
C SER A 339 6.39 -20.10 4.24
N SER A 340 6.60 -18.79 4.31
CA SER A 340 5.54 -17.78 4.12
C SER A 340 5.08 -17.66 2.66
N SER A 341 5.78 -18.32 1.72
CA SER A 341 5.69 -18.07 0.28
C SER A 341 5.36 -19.29 -0.58
N SER A 342 4.97 -20.42 0.01
CA SER A 342 4.79 -21.70 -0.71
C SER A 342 3.74 -21.70 -1.85
N LYS A 343 2.97 -20.62 -2.04
CA LYS A 343 1.98 -20.43 -3.12
C LYS A 343 2.32 -19.33 -4.14
N HIS A 344 3.53 -18.75 -4.12
CA HIS A 344 3.86 -17.54 -4.90
C HIS A 344 4.55 -17.79 -6.26
N PRO A 345 4.58 -16.77 -7.15
CA PRO A 345 5.00 -16.89 -8.55
C PRO A 345 6.42 -17.41 -8.78
N ALA A 346 6.65 -18.06 -9.93
CA ALA A 346 7.95 -18.63 -10.32
C ALA A 346 9.12 -17.64 -10.23
N ALA A 347 8.89 -16.35 -10.46
CA ALA A 347 9.92 -15.32 -10.36
C ALA A 347 10.52 -15.17 -8.95
N LEU A 348 9.74 -15.35 -7.88
CA LEU A 348 10.25 -15.31 -6.50
C LEU A 348 11.07 -16.57 -6.19
N GLN A 349 10.64 -17.72 -6.69
CA GLN A 349 11.42 -18.96 -6.57
C GLN A 349 12.77 -18.83 -7.27
N THR A 350 12.81 -18.22 -8.45
CA THR A 350 14.06 -17.91 -9.15
C THR A 350 14.97 -17.00 -8.32
N ALA A 351 14.43 -15.95 -7.69
CA ALA A 351 15.21 -15.05 -6.84
C ALA A 351 15.77 -15.75 -5.58
N ILE A 352 14.97 -16.61 -4.93
CA ILE A 352 15.44 -17.41 -3.79
C ILE A 352 16.55 -18.38 -4.23
N ASN A 353 16.38 -19.03 -5.38
CA ASN A 353 17.36 -19.98 -5.89
C ASN A 353 18.67 -19.28 -6.30
N SER A 354 18.60 -18.09 -6.91
CA SER A 354 19.79 -17.30 -7.22
C SER A 354 20.53 -16.87 -5.96
N ALA A 355 19.83 -16.39 -4.93
CA ALA A 355 20.44 -16.00 -3.66
C ALA A 355 21.13 -17.19 -2.97
N LYS A 356 20.49 -18.37 -2.94
CA LYS A 356 21.10 -19.60 -2.43
C LYS A 356 22.35 -20.00 -3.21
N ALA A 357 22.30 -19.92 -4.54
CA ALA A 357 23.42 -20.26 -5.40
C ALA A 357 24.61 -19.29 -5.21
N GLY A 358 24.35 -17.98 -5.15
CA GLY A 358 25.36 -16.96 -4.89
C GLY A 358 26.06 -17.16 -3.54
N PHE A 359 25.28 -17.38 -2.48
CA PHE A 359 25.82 -17.65 -1.14
C PHE A 359 26.63 -18.97 -1.10
N ALA A 360 26.15 -20.03 -1.75
CA ALA A 360 26.85 -21.31 -1.83
C ALA A 360 28.20 -21.20 -2.57
N GLN A 361 28.29 -20.36 -3.62
CA GLN A 361 29.55 -20.12 -4.32
C GLN A 361 30.58 -19.41 -3.42
N GLN A 362 30.18 -18.38 -2.67
CA GLN A 362 31.06 -17.69 -1.73
C GLN A 362 31.57 -18.64 -0.64
N LEU A 363 30.69 -19.49 -0.12
CA LEU A 363 31.03 -20.49 0.89
C LEU A 363 31.99 -21.56 0.35
N ALA A 364 31.76 -22.03 -0.89
CA ALA A 364 32.64 -22.99 -1.55
C ALA A 364 34.03 -22.41 -1.81
N PHE A 365 34.12 -21.13 -2.21
CA PHE A 365 35.38 -20.43 -2.35
C PHE A 365 36.14 -20.37 -1.01
N LEU A 366 35.47 -19.96 0.08
CA LEU A 366 36.08 -19.91 1.41
C LEU A 366 36.59 -21.28 1.88
N ARG A 367 35.80 -22.35 1.67
CA ARG A 367 36.22 -23.73 2.01
C ARG A 367 37.46 -24.15 1.22
N LYS A 368 37.54 -23.81 -0.07
CA LYS A 368 38.72 -24.08 -0.93
C LYS A 368 39.95 -23.32 -0.44
N VAL A 369 39.81 -22.01 -0.18
CA VAL A 369 40.89 -21.17 0.36
C VAL A 369 41.42 -21.75 1.66
N HIS A 370 40.54 -22.15 2.58
CA HIS A 370 40.95 -22.81 3.81
C HIS A 370 41.74 -24.09 3.54
N LEU A 371 41.21 -24.98 2.68
CA LEU A 371 41.82 -26.27 2.39
C LEU A 371 43.25 -26.13 1.84
N VAL A 372 43.53 -25.07 1.10
CA VAL A 372 44.87 -24.78 0.56
C VAL A 372 45.79 -24.12 1.60
N ILE A 373 45.29 -23.13 2.35
CA ILE A 373 46.14 -22.31 3.24
C ILE A 373 46.50 -23.07 4.53
N HIS A 374 45.61 -23.94 5.02
CA HIS A 374 45.85 -24.67 6.26
C HIS A 374 47.11 -25.57 6.22
N PRO A 375 47.32 -26.44 5.22
CA PRO A 375 48.58 -27.19 5.12
C PRO A 375 49.79 -26.28 4.84
N LEU A 376 49.60 -25.21 4.07
CA LEU A 376 50.67 -24.26 3.73
C LEU A 376 51.21 -23.50 4.96
N ALA A 377 50.37 -23.24 5.97
CA ALA A 377 50.77 -22.60 7.22
C ALA A 377 51.76 -23.42 8.07
N TRP A 378 51.79 -24.75 7.89
CA TRP A 378 52.74 -25.65 8.58
C TRP A 378 54.01 -25.93 7.78
N LEU A 379 54.06 -25.50 6.53
CA LEU A 379 55.18 -25.80 5.64
C LEU A 379 56.48 -25.10 6.09
N PRO A 380 56.49 -23.80 6.48
CA PRO A 380 57.70 -23.14 6.97
C PRO A 380 58.25 -23.78 8.25
N THR A 381 57.39 -24.19 9.18
CA THR A 381 57.82 -24.82 10.43
C THR A 381 58.44 -26.18 10.21
N LEU A 382 57.86 -26.99 9.31
CA LEU A 382 58.44 -28.28 8.92
C LEU A 382 59.78 -28.10 8.19
N MET A 383 59.88 -27.11 7.29
CA MET A 383 61.13 -26.78 6.60
C MET A 383 62.22 -26.29 7.55
N ALA A 384 61.89 -25.41 8.50
CA ALA A 384 62.82 -24.91 9.49
C ALA A 384 63.39 -26.04 10.37
N LEU A 385 62.52 -26.95 10.82
CA LEU A 385 62.92 -28.12 11.58
C LEU A 385 63.86 -29.02 10.77
N GLY A 386 63.56 -29.25 9.48
CA GLY A 386 64.44 -29.98 8.56
C GLY A 386 65.81 -29.32 8.38
N MET A 387 65.86 -27.99 8.25
CA MET A 387 67.13 -27.24 8.15
C MET A 387 67.98 -27.38 9.41
N VAL A 388 67.37 -27.33 10.60
CA VAL A 388 68.09 -27.52 11.87
C VAL A 388 68.68 -28.93 11.99
N ILE A 389 67.91 -29.95 11.58
CA ILE A 389 68.38 -31.36 11.56
C ILE A 389 69.58 -31.51 10.63
N LEU A 390 69.48 -30.98 9.40
CA LEU A 390 70.53 -31.08 8.39
C LEU A 390 71.81 -30.33 8.78
N LYS A 391 71.69 -29.16 9.41
CA LYS A 391 72.84 -28.30 9.75
C LYS A 391 73.58 -28.74 11.02
N PHE A 392 72.88 -29.27 12.02
CA PHE A 392 73.47 -29.53 13.35
C PHE A 392 73.52 -31.01 13.78
N GLY A 393 72.97 -31.93 12.98
CA GLY A 393 73.11 -33.38 13.19
C GLY A 393 72.63 -33.86 14.58
N SER A 394 73.37 -34.75 15.24
CA SER A 394 72.98 -35.35 16.53
C SER A 394 72.84 -34.36 17.70
N LYS A 395 73.40 -33.15 17.59
CA LYS A 395 73.27 -32.07 18.59
C LYS A 395 71.89 -31.41 18.59
N SER A 396 71.04 -31.70 17.60
CA SER A 396 69.67 -31.15 17.47
C SER A 396 68.60 -31.95 18.22
N TRP A 397 68.92 -33.13 18.77
CA TRP A 397 67.94 -33.98 19.44
C TRP A 397 67.08 -33.30 20.54
N PRO A 398 67.65 -32.52 21.48
CA PRO A 398 66.85 -31.87 22.51
C PRO A 398 65.90 -30.78 21.99
N SER A 399 66.25 -30.08 20.90
CA SER A 399 65.38 -29.06 20.32
C SER A 399 64.21 -29.67 19.54
N ILE A 400 64.44 -30.79 18.85
CA ILE A 400 63.38 -31.56 18.17
C ILE A 400 62.36 -32.07 19.19
N VAL A 401 62.82 -32.64 20.32
CA VAL A 401 61.94 -33.13 21.39
C VAL A 401 61.09 -31.98 21.95
N LEU A 402 61.66 -30.81 22.16
CA LEU A 402 60.94 -29.63 22.67
C LEU A 402 59.87 -29.12 21.68
N VAL A 403 60.20 -29.01 20.40
CA VAL A 403 59.27 -28.57 19.34
C VAL A 403 58.12 -29.59 19.18
N VAL A 404 58.43 -30.89 19.18
CA VAL A 404 57.43 -31.96 19.11
C VAL A 404 56.56 -31.98 20.37
N PHE A 405 57.14 -31.81 21.57
CA PHE A 405 56.37 -31.74 22.81
C PHE A 405 55.40 -30.55 22.85
N VAL A 406 55.85 -29.37 22.43
CA VAL A 406 55.01 -28.15 22.38
C VAL A 406 53.89 -28.30 21.33
N SER A 407 54.19 -28.85 20.15
CA SER A 407 53.17 -29.11 19.12
C SER A 407 52.13 -30.14 19.57
N VAL A 408 52.53 -31.25 20.18
CA VAL A 408 51.62 -32.27 20.71
C VAL A 408 50.74 -31.71 21.84
N SER A 409 51.34 -30.93 22.75
CA SER A 409 50.61 -30.28 23.85
C SER A 409 49.60 -29.25 23.33
N ALA A 410 49.98 -28.45 22.32
CA ALA A 410 49.07 -27.51 21.68
C ALA A 410 47.92 -28.22 20.95
N VAL A 411 48.20 -29.30 20.21
CA VAL A 411 47.17 -30.09 19.53
C VAL A 411 46.22 -30.76 20.53
N ALA A 412 46.73 -31.25 21.66
CA ALA A 412 45.92 -31.81 22.74
C ALA A 412 45.02 -30.73 23.40
N PHE A 413 45.53 -29.52 23.59
CA PHE A 413 44.76 -28.38 24.09
C PHE A 413 43.61 -28.00 23.15
N PHE A 414 43.87 -27.90 21.83
CA PHE A 414 42.82 -27.63 20.84
C PHE A 414 41.81 -28.77 20.65
N LYS A 415 42.17 -30.01 20.99
CA LYS A 415 41.26 -31.18 20.96
C LYS A 415 40.49 -31.41 22.27
N SER A 416 40.84 -30.72 23.35
CA SER A 416 40.22 -30.93 24.66
C SER A 416 38.71 -30.63 24.65
N PRO A 417 37.87 -31.51 25.23
CA PRO A 417 36.42 -31.32 25.27
C PRO A 417 35.98 -30.07 26.05
N ALA A 418 36.83 -29.50 26.91
CA ALA A 418 36.57 -28.25 27.63
C ALA A 418 36.48 -27.03 26.68
N VAL A 419 37.44 -26.92 25.74
CA VAL A 419 37.46 -25.84 24.73
C VAL A 419 36.31 -26.00 23.73
N LYS A 420 35.92 -27.25 23.45
CA LYS A 420 34.80 -27.57 22.57
C LYS A 420 33.43 -27.15 23.14
N LYS A 421 33.31 -27.04 24.48
CA LYS A 421 32.06 -26.70 25.18
C LYS A 421 31.85 -25.19 25.32
N GLU A 422 32.92 -24.41 25.39
CA GLU A 422 32.88 -22.93 25.41
C GLU A 422 32.69 -22.30 24.02
N LEU A 423 33.13 -22.94 22.94
CA LEU A 423 32.97 -22.43 21.57
C LEU A 423 31.59 -22.71 20.94
N THR A 424 30.75 -23.50 21.62
CA THR A 424 29.37 -23.86 21.22
C THR A 424 28.29 -23.20 22.08
N ARG A 425 28.66 -22.35 23.04
CA ARG A 425 27.73 -21.44 23.73
C ARG A 425 27.81 -20.08 23.04
#